data_AF-A0A351T8H5-F1
#
_entry.id   AF-A0A351T8H5-F1
#
_cell.length_a   1.000
_cell.length_b   1.000
_cell.length_c   1.000
_cell.angle_alpha   90.00
_cell.angle_beta   90.00
_cell.angle_gamma   90.00
#
_symmetry.space_group_name_H-M   'P 1'
#
loop_
_entity.id
_entity.type
_entity.pdbx_description
1 polymer ?
#
loop_
_entity_poly.entity_id
_entity_poly.type
_entity_poly.pdbx_seq_one_letter_code
_entity_poly.pdbx_strand_id
1 'polypeptide(L)'
;MQSQTSPQPDTRVKPLVALRAIRALFRNKEDTGQVFKVVEALKGDSILRNFERFKASETGSKILGDRRQLIDTLCNKDYLANLPENSYGKAYQDFLTSEKLTAEGLVSASEEAPRWGSREADMALFTARLRDSHDLHHVLTGYGRNPVGELCTLTFSYPHTRNRGIGVLVLIGMFKIKKDMRDVPVFKIVRQAYRNGKKAAWLPGVDWEAMLPLPLEEVRRQLNILPPTEYQKIEKCLKCKEADYQSQHTGMPQPA
;
A
#
# COMPACT_ATOMS: atom_id res chain seq x y z
N MET A 1 5.78 -28.97 31.38
CA MET A 1 5.80 -28.15 30.15
C MET A 1 4.70 -27.11 30.28
N GLN A 2 5.03 -25.86 30.62
CA GLN A 2 4.04 -24.79 30.70
C GLN A 2 3.75 -24.31 29.28
N SER A 3 2.53 -24.54 28.82
CA SER A 3 1.99 -23.95 27.58
C SER A 3 1.91 -22.44 27.77
N GLN A 4 2.96 -21.71 27.36
CA GLN A 4 2.85 -20.27 27.20
C GLN A 4 1.94 -19.99 26.01
N THR A 5 0.65 -19.84 26.26
CA THR A 5 -0.27 -19.23 25.30
C THR A 5 0.19 -17.79 25.08
N SER A 6 0.78 -17.50 23.91
CA SER A 6 1.06 -16.15 23.46
C SER A 6 -0.20 -15.29 23.58
N PRO A 7 -0.11 -14.02 24.00
CA PRO A 7 -1.27 -13.16 24.15
C PRO A 7 -1.98 -13.00 22.80
N GLN A 8 -3.26 -13.37 22.75
CA GLN A 8 -4.05 -13.25 21.52
C GLN A 8 -4.09 -11.79 21.05
N PRO A 9 -3.98 -11.53 19.73
CA PRO A 9 -4.02 -10.19 19.19
C PRO A 9 -5.38 -9.52 19.43
N ASP A 10 -5.37 -8.24 19.86
CA ASP A 10 -6.57 -7.44 20.08
C ASP A 10 -7.28 -7.17 18.74
N THR A 11 -8.41 -7.84 18.52
CA THR A 11 -9.23 -7.71 17.31
C THR A 11 -10.36 -6.68 17.46
N ARG A 12 -10.40 -5.92 18.56
CA ARG A 12 -11.45 -4.91 18.78
C ARG A 12 -11.19 -3.66 17.97
N VAL A 13 -12.21 -3.21 17.23
CA VAL A 13 -12.18 -1.93 16.54
C VAL A 13 -12.21 -0.76 17.54
N LYS A 14 -11.54 0.35 17.18
CA LYS A 14 -11.39 1.55 18.00
C LYS A 14 -11.93 2.78 17.25
N PRO A 15 -13.27 2.89 17.08
CA PRO A 15 -13.89 3.89 16.21
C PRO A 15 -13.59 5.33 16.59
N LEU A 16 -13.47 5.64 17.89
CA LEU A 16 -13.11 7.00 18.35
C LEU A 16 -11.69 7.39 17.95
N VAL A 17 -10.75 6.43 17.95
CA VAL A 17 -9.37 6.67 17.49
C VAL A 17 -9.37 6.92 15.98
N ALA A 18 -10.06 6.07 15.22
CA ALA A 18 -10.21 6.24 13.78
C ALA A 18 -10.84 7.60 13.41
N LEU A 19 -11.90 8.01 14.12
CA LEU A 19 -12.56 9.29 13.88
C LEU A 19 -11.65 10.49 14.17
N ARG A 20 -10.84 10.43 15.24
CA ARG A 20 -9.83 11.47 15.53
C ARG A 20 -8.77 11.54 14.43
N ALA A 21 -8.27 10.38 13.98
CA ALA A 21 -7.28 10.31 12.91
C ALA A 21 -7.83 10.83 11.57
N ILE A 22 -9.06 10.48 11.20
CA ILE A 22 -9.74 11.02 10.01
C ILE A 22 -9.86 12.55 10.09
N ARG A 23 -10.23 13.10 11.25
CA ARG A 23 -10.31 14.56 11.45
C ARG A 23 -8.93 15.22 11.32
N ALA A 24 -7.88 14.59 11.85
CA ALA A 24 -6.52 15.08 11.70
C ALA A 24 -6.07 15.07 10.23
N LEU A 25 -6.34 13.98 9.50
CA LEU A 25 -6.06 13.85 8.08
C LEU A 25 -6.77 14.91 7.22
N PHE A 26 -7.97 15.32 7.61
CA PHE A 26 -8.65 16.44 6.93
C PHE A 26 -8.02 17.81 7.21
N ARG A 27 -7.33 17.97 8.34
CA ARG A 27 -6.62 19.21 8.70
C ARG A 27 -5.25 19.28 8.05
N ASN A 28 -4.53 18.15 7.99
CA ASN A 28 -3.25 18.01 7.30
C ASN A 28 -3.29 16.76 6.42
N LYS A 29 -3.36 16.96 5.09
CA LYS A 29 -3.51 15.86 4.12
C LYS A 29 -2.22 15.09 3.89
N GLU A 30 -1.07 15.69 4.20
CA GLU A 30 0.25 15.09 4.03
C GLU A 30 0.65 14.21 5.24
N ASP A 31 -0.16 14.19 6.31
CA ASP A 31 0.05 13.34 7.48
C ASP A 31 -0.38 11.89 7.18
N THR A 32 0.49 11.18 6.46
CA THR A 32 0.35 9.77 6.10
C THR A 32 0.26 8.86 7.34
N GLY A 33 0.80 9.29 8.49
CA GLY A 33 0.65 8.59 9.77
C GLY A 33 -0.81 8.42 10.21
N GLN A 34 -1.70 9.36 9.87
CA GLN A 34 -3.14 9.22 10.16
C GLN A 34 -3.79 8.09 9.37
N VAL A 35 -3.34 7.81 8.14
CA VAL A 35 -3.83 6.68 7.35
C VAL A 35 -3.56 5.37 8.09
N PHE A 36 -2.32 5.17 8.57
CA PHE A 36 -1.97 4.00 9.38
C PHE A 36 -2.78 3.91 10.66
N LYS A 37 -3.01 5.02 11.36
CA LYS A 37 -3.85 5.08 12.58
C LYS A 37 -5.29 4.64 12.30
N VAL A 38 -5.88 5.02 11.17
CA VAL A 38 -7.24 4.59 10.76
C VAL A 38 -7.27 3.10 10.41
N VAL A 39 -6.31 2.65 9.59
CA VAL A 39 -6.20 1.24 9.14
C VAL A 39 -6.03 0.32 10.34
N GLU A 40 -5.17 0.69 11.27
CA GLU A 40 -4.93 -0.05 12.49
C GLU A 40 -6.16 -0.03 13.41
N ALA A 41 -6.74 1.16 13.66
CA ALA A 41 -7.88 1.28 14.59
C ALA A 41 -9.11 0.50 14.13
N LEU A 42 -9.27 0.28 12.83
CA LEU A 42 -10.42 -0.41 12.23
C LEU A 42 -10.09 -1.80 11.66
N LYS A 43 -8.87 -2.31 11.82
CA LYS A 43 -8.47 -3.61 11.24
C LYS A 43 -9.37 -4.76 11.71
N GLY A 44 -9.75 -4.74 12.99
CA GLY A 44 -10.44 -5.85 13.63
C GLY A 44 -9.63 -7.14 13.54
N ASP A 45 -10.26 -8.21 13.07
CA ASP A 45 -9.64 -9.52 12.84
C ASP A 45 -8.93 -9.65 11.48
N SER A 46 -8.90 -8.61 10.64
CA SER A 46 -8.40 -8.74 9.26
C SER A 46 -6.95 -9.16 9.20
N ILE A 47 -6.07 -8.55 9.99
CA ILE A 47 -4.64 -8.89 9.98
C ILE A 47 -4.42 -10.32 10.45
N LEU A 48 -5.10 -10.76 11.51
CA LEU A 48 -5.00 -12.14 12.01
C LEU A 48 -5.39 -13.16 10.93
N ARG A 49 -6.54 -12.99 10.26
CA ARG A 49 -6.97 -13.91 9.20
C ARG A 49 -5.96 -13.99 8.04
N ASN A 50 -5.40 -12.85 7.64
CA ASN A 50 -4.42 -12.82 6.56
C ASN A 50 -3.09 -13.43 7.02
N PHE A 51 -2.67 -13.21 8.26
CA PHE A 51 -1.48 -13.81 8.84
C PHE A 51 -1.58 -15.34 8.91
N GLU A 52 -2.70 -15.89 9.38
CA GLU A 52 -2.92 -17.34 9.42
C GLU A 52 -2.89 -17.95 8.02
N ARG A 53 -3.52 -17.29 7.04
CA ARG A 53 -3.45 -17.73 5.64
C ARG A 53 -2.02 -17.67 5.08
N PHE A 54 -1.26 -16.63 5.43
CA PHE A 54 0.13 -16.47 5.02
C PHE A 54 0.99 -17.58 5.60
N LYS A 55 0.92 -17.79 6.91
CA LYS A 55 1.66 -18.81 7.64
C LYS A 55 1.37 -20.23 7.13
N ALA A 56 0.13 -20.50 6.73
CA ALA A 56 -0.27 -21.79 6.16
C ALA A 56 0.17 -22.01 4.70
N SER A 57 0.68 -20.98 4.00
CA SER A 57 1.19 -21.10 2.64
C SER A 57 2.67 -21.52 2.63
N GLU A 58 3.10 -22.23 1.58
CA GLU A 58 4.50 -22.62 1.40
C GLU A 58 5.43 -21.39 1.39
N THR A 59 5.08 -20.37 0.60
CA THR A 59 5.81 -19.10 0.54
C THR A 59 5.91 -18.43 1.90
N GLY A 60 4.79 -18.30 2.62
CA GLY A 60 4.80 -17.63 3.92
C GLY A 60 5.54 -18.43 4.99
N SER A 61 5.41 -19.76 5.00
CA SER A 61 6.18 -20.64 5.89
C SER A 61 7.69 -20.47 5.66
N LYS A 62 8.13 -20.46 4.40
CA LYS A 62 9.53 -20.21 4.03
C LYS A 62 10.01 -18.83 4.45
N ILE A 63 9.26 -17.77 4.15
CA ILE A 63 9.59 -16.38 4.55
C ILE A 63 9.75 -16.26 6.07
N LEU A 64 8.84 -16.88 6.84
CA LEU A 64 8.88 -16.83 8.30
C LEU A 64 10.05 -17.63 8.86
N GLY A 65 10.34 -18.81 8.31
CA GLY A 65 11.49 -19.64 8.70
C GLY A 65 12.82 -18.94 8.43
N ASP A 66 12.97 -18.35 7.25
CA ASP A 66 14.16 -17.63 6.80
C ASP A 66 14.27 -16.21 7.40
N ARG A 67 13.24 -15.74 8.12
CA ARG A 67 13.15 -14.38 8.69
C ARG A 67 13.35 -13.26 7.66
N ARG A 68 12.89 -13.45 6.42
CA ARG A 68 13.11 -12.49 5.31
C ARG A 68 12.38 -11.16 5.54
N GLN A 69 13.15 -10.11 5.79
CA GLN A 69 12.67 -8.73 5.82
C GLN A 69 12.68 -8.17 4.41
N LEU A 70 11.50 -7.85 3.88
CA LEU A 70 11.38 -7.32 2.52
C LEU A 70 12.15 -5.99 2.37
N ILE A 71 12.11 -5.15 3.40
CA ILE A 71 12.78 -3.86 3.41
C ILE A 71 14.29 -3.98 3.13
N ASP A 72 14.97 -5.01 3.64
CA ASP A 72 16.40 -5.21 3.40
C ASP A 72 16.72 -5.38 1.91
N THR A 73 15.81 -6.02 1.17
CA THR A 73 15.94 -6.17 -0.29
C THR A 73 15.64 -4.87 -1.03
N LEU A 74 14.60 -4.15 -0.60
CA LEU A 74 14.19 -2.88 -1.23
C LEU A 74 15.18 -1.73 -0.98
N CYS A 75 15.92 -1.78 0.12
CA CYS A 75 16.99 -0.84 0.46
C CYS A 75 18.33 -1.18 -0.20
N ASN A 76 18.50 -2.40 -0.70
CA ASN A 76 19.76 -2.84 -1.32
C ASN A 76 19.93 -2.25 -2.73
N LYS A 77 20.51 -1.05 -2.79
CA LYS A 77 20.74 -0.31 -4.03
C LYS A 77 21.61 -1.08 -5.03
N ASP A 78 22.65 -1.76 -4.56
CA ASP A 78 23.56 -2.51 -5.42
C ASP A 78 22.87 -3.71 -6.05
N TYR A 79 22.06 -4.43 -5.28
CA TYR A 79 21.22 -5.52 -5.80
C TYR A 79 20.26 -5.00 -6.87
N LEU A 80 19.48 -3.96 -6.56
CA LEU A 80 18.51 -3.38 -7.50
C LEU A 80 19.18 -2.80 -8.74
N ALA A 81 20.37 -2.22 -8.59
CA ALA A 81 21.14 -1.65 -9.70
C ALA A 81 21.58 -2.72 -10.71
N ASN A 82 21.82 -3.95 -10.25
CA ASN A 82 22.28 -5.07 -11.07
C ASN A 82 21.15 -5.93 -11.68
N LEU A 83 19.88 -5.62 -11.40
CA LEU A 83 18.76 -6.32 -12.01
C LEU A 83 18.61 -5.98 -13.51
N PRO A 84 18.04 -6.88 -14.32
CA PRO A 84 17.79 -6.62 -15.74
C PRO A 84 16.96 -5.35 -15.96
N GLU A 85 17.23 -4.61 -17.04
CA GLU A 85 16.58 -3.32 -17.32
C GLU A 85 15.03 -3.40 -17.39
N ASN A 86 14.51 -4.50 -17.96
CA ASN A 86 13.07 -4.72 -18.05
C ASN A 86 12.45 -5.37 -16.80
N SER A 87 13.24 -5.58 -15.74
CA SER A 87 12.80 -6.22 -14.51
C SER A 87 11.84 -5.36 -13.71
N TYR A 88 11.08 -6.01 -12.85
CA TYR A 88 10.19 -5.32 -11.92
C TYR A 88 10.97 -4.46 -10.91
N GLY A 89 12.10 -4.96 -10.41
CA GLY A 89 12.94 -4.21 -9.49
C GLY A 89 13.54 -2.96 -10.11
N LYS A 90 13.88 -2.97 -11.41
CA LYS A 90 14.29 -1.76 -12.12
C LYS A 90 13.17 -0.75 -12.27
N ALA A 91 12.00 -1.19 -12.72
CA ALA A 91 10.82 -0.32 -12.77
C ALA A 91 10.46 0.28 -11.39
N TYR A 92 10.71 -0.45 -10.30
CA TYR A 92 10.56 0.06 -8.93
C TYR A 92 11.61 1.11 -8.54
N GLN A 93 12.88 0.88 -8.86
CA GLN A 93 13.94 1.85 -8.60
C GLN A 93 13.71 3.17 -9.36
N ASP A 94 13.26 3.08 -10.62
CA ASP A 94 12.92 4.25 -11.44
C ASP A 94 11.73 5.01 -10.84
N PHE A 95 10.71 4.28 -10.38
CA PHE A 95 9.56 4.87 -9.71
C PHE A 95 9.95 5.64 -8.45
N LEU A 96 10.72 5.03 -7.54
CA LEU A 96 11.21 5.71 -6.33
C LEU A 96 11.99 6.99 -6.67
N THR A 97 12.86 6.91 -7.70
CA THR A 97 13.66 8.05 -8.14
C THR A 97 12.78 9.17 -8.69
N SER A 98 11.79 8.85 -9.53
CA SER A 98 10.87 9.82 -10.12
C SER A 98 9.98 10.53 -9.09
N GLU A 99 9.58 9.80 -8.05
CA GLU A 99 8.70 10.29 -6.98
C GLU A 99 9.50 10.88 -5.79
N LYS A 100 10.85 10.86 -5.85
CA LYS A 100 11.75 11.30 -4.78
C LYS A 100 11.49 10.60 -3.43
N LEU A 101 11.21 9.30 -3.49
CA LEU A 101 10.90 8.45 -2.35
C LEU A 101 12.09 7.60 -1.93
N THR A 102 12.04 7.09 -0.71
CA THR A 102 12.93 6.04 -0.20
C THR A 102 12.08 4.87 0.28
N ALA A 103 12.62 3.65 0.21
CA ALA A 103 11.91 2.46 0.70
C ALA A 103 11.59 2.57 2.21
N GLU A 104 12.45 3.26 2.96
CA GLU A 104 12.33 3.49 4.39
C GLU A 104 11.27 4.54 4.75
N GLY A 105 10.87 5.40 3.83
CA GLY A 105 9.96 6.53 4.12
C GLY A 105 8.62 6.08 4.73
N LEU A 106 8.09 4.94 4.28
CA LEU A 106 6.87 4.35 4.86
C LEU A 106 7.10 3.69 6.22
N VAL A 107 8.31 3.22 6.51
CA VAL A 107 8.65 2.60 7.80
C VAL A 107 8.41 3.61 8.92
N SER A 108 9.01 4.80 8.82
CA SER A 108 8.88 5.86 9.81
C SER A 108 7.42 6.29 10.02
N ALA A 109 6.67 6.52 8.93
CA ALA A 109 5.26 6.90 9.01
C ALA A 109 4.39 5.83 9.71
N SER A 110 4.72 4.55 9.53
CA SER A 110 4.00 3.44 10.16
C SER A 110 4.26 3.31 11.66
N GLU A 111 5.41 3.80 12.15
CA GLU A 111 5.80 3.70 13.56
C GLU A 111 5.06 4.70 14.45
N GLU A 112 4.52 5.78 13.87
CA GLU A 112 3.65 6.72 14.57
C GLU A 112 2.27 6.13 14.93
N ALA A 113 1.85 5.09 14.21
CA ALA A 113 0.60 4.42 14.48
C ALA A 113 0.78 3.46 15.67
N PRO A 114 -0.17 3.43 16.62
CA PRO A 114 -0.14 2.43 17.69
C PRO A 114 -0.15 1.03 17.09
N ARG A 115 0.47 0.05 17.75
CA ARG A 115 0.31 -1.36 17.38
C ARG A 115 -0.50 -2.06 18.48
N TRP A 116 -1.77 -2.32 18.22
CA TRP A 116 -2.64 -3.06 19.13
C TRP A 116 -2.66 -4.54 18.75
N GLY A 117 -2.28 -5.41 19.69
CA GLY A 117 -2.28 -6.86 19.53
C GLY A 117 -0.90 -7.49 19.71
N SER A 118 -0.76 -8.74 19.22
CA SER A 118 0.42 -9.56 19.45
C SER A 118 1.68 -8.91 18.88
N ARG A 119 2.76 -8.96 19.69
CA ARG A 119 4.12 -8.56 19.30
C ARG A 119 4.96 -9.76 18.87
N GLU A 120 4.32 -10.89 18.56
CA GLU A 120 4.99 -12.04 18.01
C GLU A 120 5.79 -11.66 16.76
N ALA A 121 7.04 -12.13 16.71
CA ALA A 121 7.98 -11.79 15.66
C ALA A 121 7.43 -12.10 14.26
N ASP A 122 6.71 -13.22 14.11
CA ASP A 122 6.12 -13.64 12.84
C ASP A 122 5.02 -12.67 12.36
N MET A 123 4.14 -12.24 13.27
CA MET A 123 3.08 -11.29 12.96
C MET A 123 3.65 -9.90 12.65
N ALA A 124 4.69 -9.50 13.38
CA ALA A 124 5.41 -8.25 13.12
C ALA A 124 6.07 -8.27 11.73
N LEU A 125 6.76 -9.37 11.38
CA LEU A 125 7.35 -9.58 10.06
C LEU A 125 6.29 -9.52 8.96
N PHE A 126 5.20 -10.26 9.10
CA PHE A 126 4.10 -10.24 8.12
C PHE A 126 3.52 -8.83 7.94
N THR A 127 3.27 -8.10 9.03
CA THR A 127 2.70 -6.75 8.96
C THR A 127 3.67 -5.75 8.34
N ALA A 128 4.98 -5.87 8.62
CA ALA A 128 6.01 -5.08 7.96
C ALA A 128 6.01 -5.31 6.44
N ARG A 129 5.94 -6.58 6.00
CA ARG A 129 5.88 -6.91 4.57
C ARG A 129 4.68 -6.31 3.85
N LEU A 130 3.50 -6.23 4.50
CA LEU A 130 2.32 -5.58 3.90
C LEU A 130 2.54 -4.08 3.66
N ARG A 131 3.29 -3.43 4.54
CA ARG A 131 3.66 -2.01 4.40
C ARG A 131 4.75 -1.85 3.34
N ASP A 132 5.82 -2.64 3.43
CA ASP A 132 7.01 -2.50 2.59
C ASP A 132 6.70 -2.80 1.10
N SER A 133 5.70 -3.65 0.83
CA SER A 133 5.26 -3.92 -0.54
C SER A 133 4.30 -2.86 -1.12
N HIS A 134 3.98 -1.79 -0.39
CA HIS A 134 3.02 -0.78 -0.86
C HIS A 134 3.47 -0.12 -2.18
N ASP A 135 4.70 0.38 -2.21
CA ASP A 135 5.22 1.11 -3.38
C ASP A 135 5.46 0.19 -4.58
N LEU A 136 5.74 -1.09 -4.30
CA LEU A 136 5.71 -2.14 -5.32
C LEU A 136 4.35 -2.19 -6.02
N HIS A 137 3.24 -2.07 -5.28
CA HIS A 137 1.90 -2.14 -5.87
C HIS A 137 1.62 -1.01 -6.86
N HIS A 138 2.14 0.21 -6.64
CA HIS A 138 1.99 1.32 -7.58
C HIS A 138 2.56 0.95 -8.96
N VAL A 139 3.79 0.43 -8.98
CA VAL A 139 4.47 0.00 -10.19
C VAL A 139 3.77 -1.21 -10.82
N LEU A 140 3.39 -2.20 -10.00
CA LEU A 140 2.71 -3.41 -10.47
C LEU A 140 1.40 -3.07 -11.18
N THR A 141 0.59 -2.22 -10.57
CA THR A 141 -0.77 -1.92 -11.03
C THR A 141 -0.85 -0.77 -12.02
N GLY A 142 0.16 0.12 -12.05
CA GLY A 142 0.17 1.33 -12.87
C GLY A 142 -0.67 2.48 -12.29
N TYR A 143 -1.05 2.43 -11.02
CA TYR A 143 -1.64 3.59 -10.33
C TYR A 143 -0.52 4.49 -9.79
N GLY A 144 -0.53 5.78 -10.15
CA GLY A 144 0.45 6.74 -9.66
C GLY A 144 0.22 7.20 -8.21
N ARG A 145 1.01 8.18 -7.76
CA ARG A 145 0.98 8.76 -6.40
C ARG A 145 0.04 9.95 -6.23
N ASN A 146 -0.64 10.37 -7.30
CA ASN A 146 -1.66 11.42 -7.19
C ASN A 146 -2.87 10.95 -6.36
N PRO A 147 -3.72 11.86 -5.84
CA PRO A 147 -4.83 11.49 -4.97
C PRO A 147 -5.80 10.45 -5.55
N VAL A 148 -5.99 10.42 -6.87
CA VAL A 148 -6.82 9.42 -7.55
C VAL A 148 -6.10 8.07 -7.60
N GLY A 149 -4.80 8.06 -7.86
CA GLY A 149 -3.95 6.86 -7.90
C GLY A 149 -3.84 6.20 -6.54
N GLU A 150 -3.60 6.97 -5.47
CA GLU A 150 -3.64 6.50 -4.08
C GLU A 150 -4.97 5.83 -3.73
N LEU A 151 -6.08 6.48 -4.10
CA LEU A 151 -7.41 5.90 -3.91
C LEU A 151 -7.55 4.57 -4.66
N CYS A 152 -7.01 4.47 -5.87
CA CYS A 152 -7.02 3.23 -6.65
C CYS A 152 -6.19 2.13 -5.99
N THR A 153 -4.97 2.43 -5.50
CA THR A 153 -4.10 1.48 -4.79
C THR A 153 -4.78 0.97 -3.51
N LEU A 154 -5.39 1.85 -2.71
CA LEU A 154 -6.19 1.45 -1.55
C LEU A 154 -7.39 0.58 -1.94
N THR A 155 -8.11 0.97 -3.00
CA THR A 155 -9.27 0.21 -3.49
C THR A 155 -8.87 -1.17 -4.01
N PHE A 156 -7.76 -1.25 -4.75
CA PHE A 156 -7.20 -2.49 -5.28
C PHE A 156 -6.76 -3.42 -4.16
N SER A 157 -6.16 -2.90 -3.09
CA SER A 157 -5.68 -3.72 -1.95
C SER A 157 -6.82 -4.25 -1.06
N TYR A 158 -7.97 -3.57 -1.02
CA TYR A 158 -9.08 -3.90 -0.12
C TYR A 158 -9.60 -5.35 -0.23
N PRO A 159 -9.84 -5.94 -1.42
CA PRO A 159 -10.20 -7.35 -1.57
C PRO A 159 -9.21 -8.34 -0.94
N HIS A 160 -7.92 -8.00 -0.91
CA HIS A 160 -6.87 -8.88 -0.40
C HIS A 160 -6.87 -8.96 1.12
N THR A 161 -7.08 -7.82 1.80
CA THR A 161 -6.99 -7.73 3.26
C THR A 161 -8.36 -7.77 3.94
N ARG A 162 -9.39 -7.21 3.30
CA ARG A 162 -10.70 -6.89 3.89
C ARG A 162 -10.58 -6.07 5.19
N ASN A 163 -9.58 -5.19 5.26
CA ASN A 163 -9.43 -4.27 6.39
C ASN A 163 -10.50 -3.17 6.30
N ARG A 164 -11.30 -3.02 7.36
CA ARG A 164 -12.43 -2.07 7.40
C ARG A 164 -11.96 -0.62 7.32
N GLY A 165 -10.78 -0.30 7.87
CA GLY A 165 -10.17 1.02 7.78
C GLY A 165 -9.86 1.43 6.35
N ILE A 166 -9.31 0.52 5.55
CA ILE A 166 -9.12 0.75 4.10
C ILE A 166 -10.47 1.04 3.43
N GLY A 167 -11.50 0.25 3.73
CA GLY A 167 -12.85 0.48 3.18
C GLY A 167 -13.42 1.86 3.52
N VAL A 168 -13.24 2.32 4.76
CA VAL A 168 -13.65 3.67 5.19
C VAL A 168 -12.87 4.75 4.45
N LEU A 169 -11.55 4.61 4.32
CA LEU A 169 -10.71 5.56 3.60
C LEU A 169 -11.07 5.64 2.11
N VAL A 170 -11.35 4.50 1.48
CA VAL A 170 -11.81 4.44 0.09
C VAL A 170 -13.13 5.20 -0.08
N LEU A 171 -14.09 4.99 0.82
CA LEU A 171 -15.38 5.68 0.78
C LEU A 171 -15.19 7.21 0.89
N ILE A 172 -14.40 7.65 1.88
CA ILE A 172 -14.11 9.06 2.13
C ILE A 172 -13.40 9.69 0.92
N GLY A 173 -12.33 9.04 0.42
CA GLY A 173 -11.55 9.51 -0.71
C GLY A 173 -12.39 9.62 -1.98
N MET A 174 -13.25 8.65 -2.24
CA MET A 174 -14.16 8.66 -3.39
C MET A 174 -15.12 9.86 -3.37
N PHE A 175 -15.77 10.14 -2.23
CA PHE A 175 -16.64 11.32 -2.11
C PHE A 175 -15.87 12.64 -2.19
N LYS A 176 -14.67 12.68 -1.62
CA LYS A 176 -13.79 13.85 -1.68
C LYS A 176 -13.39 14.17 -3.12
N ILE A 177 -12.91 13.19 -3.89
CA ILE A 177 -12.56 13.37 -5.30
C ILE A 177 -13.80 13.75 -6.11
N LYS A 178 -14.98 13.15 -5.83
CA LYS A 178 -16.22 13.53 -6.52
C LYS A 178 -16.59 15.01 -6.31
N LYS A 179 -16.32 15.53 -5.11
CA LYS A 179 -16.57 16.94 -4.76
C LYS A 179 -15.53 17.88 -5.37
N ASP A 180 -14.25 17.56 -5.22
CA ASP A 180 -13.12 18.44 -5.54
C ASP A 180 -12.72 18.37 -7.03
N MET A 181 -12.99 17.24 -7.70
CA MET A 181 -12.58 16.95 -9.09
C MET A 181 -13.77 16.43 -9.90
N ARG A 182 -14.73 17.32 -10.21
CA ARG A 182 -16.03 16.94 -10.79
C ARG A 182 -15.94 16.19 -12.12
N ASP A 183 -14.92 16.48 -12.92
CA ASP A 183 -14.67 15.87 -14.24
C ASP A 183 -14.08 14.45 -14.14
N VAL A 184 -13.59 14.04 -12.96
CA VAL A 184 -13.03 12.71 -12.75
C VAL A 184 -14.18 11.70 -12.57
N PRO A 185 -14.26 10.64 -13.39
CA PRO A 185 -15.28 9.59 -13.26
C PRO A 185 -14.93 8.62 -12.11
N VAL A 186 -14.79 9.15 -10.89
CA VAL A 186 -14.22 8.44 -9.73
C VAL A 186 -14.91 7.11 -9.42
N PHE A 187 -16.24 7.04 -9.51
CA PHE A 187 -16.98 5.80 -9.25
C PHE A 187 -16.64 4.69 -10.25
N LYS A 188 -16.40 5.05 -11.52
CA LYS A 188 -16.03 4.08 -12.56
C LYS A 188 -14.61 3.57 -12.34
N ILE A 189 -13.71 4.47 -11.99
CA ILE A 189 -12.30 4.18 -11.69
C ILE A 189 -12.19 3.27 -10.46
N VAL A 190 -12.82 3.65 -9.33
CA VAL A 190 -12.85 2.86 -8.10
C VAL A 190 -13.47 1.48 -8.35
N ARG A 191 -14.57 1.41 -9.12
CA ARG A 191 -15.17 0.12 -9.49
C ARG A 191 -14.21 -0.76 -10.29
N GLN A 192 -13.44 -0.21 -11.23
CA GLN A 192 -12.43 -0.98 -11.96
C GLN A 192 -11.30 -1.44 -11.04
N ALA A 193 -10.74 -0.55 -10.21
CA ALA A 193 -9.67 -0.88 -9.28
C ALA A 193 -10.07 -2.03 -8.34
N TYR A 194 -11.29 -1.99 -7.80
CA TYR A 194 -11.83 -3.07 -6.97
C TYR A 194 -11.97 -4.39 -7.74
N ARG A 195 -12.47 -4.34 -8.98
CA ARG A 195 -12.61 -5.55 -9.83
C ARG A 195 -11.25 -6.14 -10.19
N ASN A 196 -10.26 -5.31 -10.46
CA ASN A 196 -8.90 -5.75 -10.77
C ASN A 196 -8.27 -6.41 -9.53
N GLY A 197 -8.35 -5.80 -8.35
CA GLY A 197 -7.86 -6.40 -7.10
C GLY A 197 -8.55 -7.72 -6.75
N LYS A 198 -9.86 -7.83 -7.01
CA LYS A 198 -10.58 -9.11 -6.83
C LYS A 198 -10.12 -10.24 -7.75
N LYS A 199 -9.62 -9.92 -8.94
CA LYS A 199 -9.16 -10.90 -9.94
C LYS A 199 -7.69 -11.26 -9.79
N ALA A 200 -6.90 -10.34 -9.25
CA ALA A 200 -5.48 -10.54 -9.02
C ALA A 200 -5.22 -11.68 -8.03
N ALA A 201 -4.01 -12.25 -8.10
CA ALA A 201 -3.49 -13.15 -7.09
C ALA A 201 -3.47 -12.47 -5.71
N TRP A 202 -3.48 -13.27 -4.64
CA TRP A 202 -3.50 -12.72 -3.29
C TRP A 202 -2.12 -12.16 -2.90
N LEU A 203 -1.93 -10.86 -3.15
CA LEU A 203 -0.66 -10.15 -2.97
C LEU A 203 0.03 -10.30 -1.60
N PRO A 204 -0.68 -10.35 -0.46
CA PRO A 204 -0.05 -10.62 0.83
C PRO A 204 0.78 -11.91 0.91
N GLY A 205 0.51 -12.90 0.04
CA GLY A 205 1.23 -14.16 -0.03
C GLY A 205 2.34 -14.23 -1.08
N VAL A 206 2.64 -13.13 -1.77
CA VAL A 206 3.63 -13.11 -2.85
C VAL A 206 5.06 -13.05 -2.30
N ASP A 207 5.95 -13.82 -2.92
CA ASP A 207 7.39 -13.75 -2.70
C ASP A 207 7.98 -12.59 -3.54
N TRP A 208 7.93 -11.38 -3.00
CA TRP A 208 8.35 -10.18 -3.73
C TRP A 208 9.82 -10.23 -4.13
N GLU A 209 10.69 -10.73 -3.24
CA GLU A 209 12.12 -10.88 -3.49
C GLU A 209 12.40 -11.76 -4.71
N ALA A 210 11.61 -12.82 -4.91
CA ALA A 210 11.69 -13.67 -6.10
C ALA A 210 11.08 -13.05 -7.36
N MET A 211 10.14 -12.10 -7.21
CA MET A 211 9.49 -11.42 -8.34
C MET A 211 10.31 -10.24 -8.87
N LEU A 212 11.11 -9.56 -8.04
CA LEU A 212 11.88 -8.38 -8.43
C LEU A 212 12.79 -8.58 -9.66
N PRO A 213 13.50 -9.72 -9.82
CA PRO A 213 14.34 -9.95 -11.01
C PRO A 213 13.57 -10.23 -12.29
N LEU A 214 12.30 -10.63 -12.19
CA LEU A 214 11.50 -11.02 -13.35
C LEU A 214 11.07 -9.78 -14.16
N PRO A 215 10.89 -9.90 -15.49
CA PRO A 215 10.31 -8.83 -16.29
C PRO A 215 8.95 -8.38 -15.73
N LEU A 216 8.71 -7.07 -15.64
CA LEU A 216 7.48 -6.53 -15.04
C LEU A 216 6.21 -7.11 -15.68
N GLU A 217 6.19 -7.25 -17.00
CA GLU A 217 5.05 -7.83 -17.73
C GLU A 217 4.83 -9.31 -17.39
N GLU A 218 5.89 -10.05 -17.08
CA GLU A 218 5.78 -11.43 -16.61
C GLU A 218 5.17 -11.48 -15.20
N VAL A 219 5.63 -10.62 -14.29
CA VAL A 219 5.05 -10.50 -12.94
C VAL A 219 3.54 -10.15 -13.02
N ARG A 220 3.17 -9.20 -13.89
CA ARG A 220 1.77 -8.83 -14.13
C ARG A 220 0.94 -10.03 -14.62
N ARG A 221 1.47 -10.83 -15.55
CA ARG A 221 0.79 -12.06 -16.02
C ARG A 221 0.63 -13.08 -14.90
N GLN A 222 1.70 -13.41 -14.18
CA GLN A 222 1.67 -14.41 -13.11
C GLN A 222 0.69 -14.05 -12.00
N LEU A 223 0.61 -12.76 -11.64
CA LEU A 223 -0.28 -12.26 -10.58
C LEU A 223 -1.66 -11.84 -11.10
N ASN A 224 -1.97 -12.07 -12.37
CA ASN A 224 -3.23 -11.69 -13.02
C ASN A 224 -3.60 -10.20 -12.83
N ILE A 225 -2.62 -9.32 -13.03
CA ILE A 225 -2.76 -7.88 -12.90
C ILE A 225 -3.32 -7.32 -14.20
N LEU A 226 -4.58 -6.89 -14.15
CA LEU A 226 -5.26 -6.27 -15.29
C LEU A 226 -4.92 -4.78 -15.39
N PRO A 227 -4.80 -4.23 -16.61
CA PRO A 227 -4.46 -2.84 -16.81
C PRO A 227 -5.51 -1.89 -16.23
N PRO A 228 -5.09 -0.74 -15.65
CA PRO A 228 -5.99 0.25 -15.03
C PRO A 228 -6.58 1.21 -16.07
N THR A 229 -7.30 0.69 -17.07
CA THR A 229 -7.68 1.45 -18.27
C THR A 229 -8.53 2.70 -18.00
N GLU A 230 -9.33 2.72 -16.94
CA GLU A 230 -10.14 3.90 -16.58
C GLU A 230 -9.31 4.99 -15.90
N TYR A 231 -8.27 4.61 -15.13
CA TYR A 231 -7.32 5.57 -14.55
C TYR A 231 -6.41 6.16 -15.63
N GLN A 232 -5.88 5.33 -16.52
CA GLN A 232 -4.99 5.76 -17.61
C GLN A 232 -5.62 6.81 -18.54
N LYS A 233 -6.95 6.74 -18.76
CA LYS A 233 -7.69 7.72 -19.57
C LYS A 233 -7.57 9.15 -19.03
N ILE A 234 -7.41 9.31 -17.72
CA ILE A 234 -7.33 10.62 -17.07
C ILE A 234 -5.93 10.96 -16.56
N GLU A 235 -5.02 10.00 -16.50
CA GLU A 235 -3.68 10.15 -15.91
C GLU A 235 -2.91 11.34 -16.51
N LYS A 236 -2.92 11.48 -17.84
CA LYS A 236 -2.28 12.62 -18.53
C LYS A 236 -2.86 13.96 -18.07
N CYS A 237 -4.19 14.04 -17.98
CA CYS A 237 -4.88 15.25 -17.51
C CYS A 237 -4.58 15.56 -16.04
N LEU A 238 -4.40 14.52 -15.21
CA LEU A 238 -4.02 14.69 -13.79
C LEU A 238 -2.60 15.24 -13.66
N LYS A 239 -1.63 14.69 -14.39
CA LYS A 239 -0.24 15.16 -14.39
C LYS A 239 -0.13 16.64 -14.82
N CYS A 240 -0.92 17.07 -15.81
CA CYS A 240 -0.98 18.48 -16.20
C CYS A 240 -1.53 19.36 -15.06
N LYS A 241 -2.63 18.96 -14.42
CA LYS A 241 -3.24 19.74 -13.33
C LYS A 241 -2.34 19.84 -12.09
N GLU A 242 -1.54 18.81 -11.81
CA GLU A 242 -0.55 18.85 -10.71
C GLU A 242 0.62 19.78 -11.01
N ALA A 243 1.12 19.78 -12.25
CA ALA A 243 2.13 20.74 -12.70
C ALA A 243 1.61 22.19 -12.66
N ASP A 244 0.36 22.41 -13.05
CA ASP A 244 -0.31 23.72 -12.97
C ASP A 244 -0.49 24.19 -11.51
N TYR A 245 -0.87 23.29 -10.60
CA TYR A 245 -0.97 23.62 -9.17
C TYR A 245 0.39 23.97 -8.55
N GLN A 246 1.43 23.20 -8.86
CA GLN A 246 2.78 23.45 -8.32
C GLN A 246 3.38 24.75 -8.89
N SER A 247 3.19 25.05 -10.18
CA SER A 247 3.66 26.29 -10.80
C SER A 247 2.92 27.55 -10.30
N GLN A 248 1.67 27.42 -9.88
CA GLN A 248 0.90 28.53 -9.27
C GLN A 248 1.26 28.78 -7.80
N HIS A 249 1.96 27.85 -7.13
CA HIS A 249 2.33 27.93 -5.71
C HIS A 249 3.85 27.89 -5.47
N THR A 250 4.68 27.94 -6.52
CA THR A 250 6.13 28.20 -6.42
C THR A 250 6.36 29.67 -6.06
N GLY A 251 6.30 29.93 -4.75
CA GLY A 251 6.51 31.25 -4.13
C GLY A 251 6.40 31.22 -2.60
N MET A 252 5.93 30.12 -2.00
CA MET A 252 5.98 29.92 -0.55
C MET A 252 7.13 28.97 -0.18
N PRO A 253 7.94 29.30 0.83
CA PRO A 253 9.05 28.45 1.26
C PRO A 253 8.51 27.09 1.73
N GLN A 254 9.16 26.02 1.27
CA GLN A 254 8.96 24.69 1.83
C GLN A 254 9.49 24.69 3.28
N PRO A 255 8.70 24.31 4.29
CA PRO A 255 9.21 24.19 5.66
C PRO A 255 10.18 23.01 5.74
N ALA A 256 11.29 23.26 6.45
CA ALA A 256 12.40 22.35 6.68
C ALA A 256 12.01 21.04 7.39
#